data_AF-A0A522G7C2-F1
#
_entry.id   AF-A0A522G7C2-F1
#
_cell.length_a   1.000
_cell.length_b   1.000
_cell.length_c   1.000
_cell.angle_alpha   90.00
_cell.angle_beta   90.00
_cell.angle_gamma   90.00
#
_symmetry.space_group_name_H-M   'P 1'
#
loop_
_entity.id
_entity.type
_entity.pdbx_description
1 polymer ?
#
loop_
_entity_poly.entity_id
_entity_poly.type
_entity_poly.pdbx_seq_one_letter_code
_entity_poly.pdbx_strand_id
1 'polypeptide(L)'
;MGLERFQPENFDLECTTVWSFPKRGNWATHRSDYRGNWSPQVVRNLILRYSQEGDTILDQMVGGGTTLIECKLTGRKGVGIDINPDAIKITQERLNFDCLYSQSRECYTGDARNLETIKDNSIDL
;
A
#
# COMPACT_ATOMS: atom_id res chain seq x y z
N MET A 1 -8.43 -10.32 -16.91
CA MET A 1 -9.29 -11.15 -16.05
C MET A 1 -9.88 -10.21 -15.02
N GLY A 2 -11.21 -10.04 -14.98
CA GLY A 2 -11.83 -9.06 -14.07
C GLY A 2 -11.57 -9.45 -12.62
N LEU A 3 -11.18 -8.48 -11.79
CA LEU A 3 -11.03 -8.73 -10.35
C LEU A 3 -12.40 -8.97 -9.74
N GLU A 4 -12.57 -10.10 -9.05
CA GLU A 4 -13.85 -10.48 -8.45
C GLU A 4 -14.15 -9.70 -7.16
N ARG A 5 -13.10 -9.20 -6.47
CA ARG A 5 -13.25 -8.56 -5.16
C ARG A 5 -12.17 -7.51 -4.90
N PHE A 6 -12.58 -6.27 -4.64
CA PHE A 6 -11.68 -5.14 -4.35
C PHE A 6 -11.47 -4.88 -2.87
N GLN A 7 -12.41 -5.26 -2.01
CA GLN A 7 -12.39 -4.94 -0.58
C GLN A 7 -12.39 -6.24 0.25
N PRO A 8 -11.88 -6.23 1.49
CA PRO A 8 -12.05 -7.35 2.40
C PRO A 8 -13.52 -7.57 2.80
N GLU A 9 -13.92 -8.83 2.96
CA GLU A 9 -15.17 -9.21 3.63
C GLU A 9 -14.94 -9.12 5.14
N ASN A 10 -15.86 -8.47 5.85
CA ASN A 10 -15.88 -8.37 7.31
C ASN A 10 -14.55 -7.85 7.91
N PHE A 11 -14.03 -6.75 7.38
CA PHE A 11 -12.90 -6.07 8.00
C PHE A 11 -13.40 -5.17 9.13
N ASP A 12 -12.94 -5.46 10.34
CA ASP A 12 -13.14 -4.62 11.52
C ASP A 12 -11.86 -3.88 11.87
N LEU A 13 -11.99 -2.62 12.27
CA LEU A 13 -10.85 -1.79 12.63
C LEU A 13 -10.33 -2.19 14.02
N GLU A 14 -9.13 -2.73 14.09
CA GLU A 14 -8.54 -3.30 15.31
C GLU A 14 -7.99 -2.22 16.26
N CYS A 15 -8.70 -1.92 17.35
CA CYS A 15 -8.44 -0.78 18.25
C CYS A 15 -7.49 -1.07 19.41
N THR A 16 -7.13 -2.33 19.64
CA THR A 16 -6.25 -2.70 20.76
C THR A 16 -4.78 -2.66 20.33
N THR A 17 -3.87 -3.03 21.22
CA THR A 17 -2.42 -3.12 20.91
C THR A 17 -2.00 -4.48 20.33
N VAL A 18 -2.91 -5.46 20.28
CA VAL A 18 -2.65 -6.81 19.76
C VAL A 18 -3.68 -7.13 18.70
N TRP A 19 -3.26 -7.26 17.45
CA TRP A 19 -4.14 -7.52 16.31
C TRP A 19 -3.99 -8.97 15.85
N SER A 20 -5.12 -9.63 15.56
CA SER A 20 -5.12 -11.03 15.14
C SER A 20 -5.76 -11.18 13.76
N PHE A 21 -4.91 -11.46 12.78
CA PHE A 21 -5.28 -11.64 11.38
C PHE A 21 -4.90 -13.06 10.92
N PRO A 22 -5.74 -14.08 11.22
CA PRO A 22 -5.40 -15.49 10.99
C PRO A 22 -5.25 -15.83 9.50
N LYS A 23 -5.82 -15.01 8.61
CA LYS A 23 -5.68 -15.12 7.15
C LYS A 23 -5.06 -13.83 6.65
N ARG A 24 -4.09 -13.92 5.73
CA ARG A 24 -3.41 -12.75 5.16
C ARG A 24 -4.36 -11.78 4.45
N GLY A 25 -5.39 -12.30 3.79
CA GLY A 25 -6.19 -11.53 2.82
C GLY A 25 -5.67 -11.67 1.40
N ASN A 26 -6.62 -11.75 0.46
CA ASN A 26 -6.40 -12.06 -0.96
C ASN A 26 -7.30 -11.22 -1.89
N TRP A 27 -7.73 -10.02 -1.46
CA TRP A 27 -8.54 -9.14 -2.30
C TRP A 27 -7.67 -8.28 -3.23
N ALA A 28 -8.30 -7.76 -4.29
CA ALA A 28 -7.66 -7.03 -5.37
C ALA A 28 -6.46 -7.80 -5.93
N THR A 29 -5.30 -7.17 -6.02
CA THR A 29 -4.07 -7.73 -6.60
C THR A 29 -3.07 -8.19 -5.54
N HIS A 30 -3.49 -8.30 -4.27
CA HIS A 30 -2.60 -8.76 -3.20
C HIS A 30 -2.14 -10.19 -3.43
N ARG A 31 -0.81 -10.37 -3.49
CA ARG A 31 -0.17 -11.69 -3.66
C ARG A 31 0.88 -11.92 -2.58
N SER A 32 1.07 -13.19 -2.21
CA SER A 32 2.01 -13.62 -1.14
C SER A 32 3.39 -14.06 -1.67
N ASP A 33 3.64 -13.90 -2.96
CA ASP A 33 4.83 -14.36 -3.69
C ASP A 33 6.04 -13.41 -3.60
N TYR A 34 5.90 -12.21 -2.99
CA TYR A 34 7.04 -11.35 -2.68
C TYR A 34 7.58 -11.65 -1.28
N ARG A 35 8.88 -11.97 -1.15
CA ARG A 35 9.50 -12.30 0.14
C ARG A 35 9.45 -11.11 1.10
N GLY A 36 9.03 -11.35 2.33
CA GLY A 36 8.95 -10.30 3.36
C GLY A 36 7.74 -9.37 3.21
N ASN A 37 6.75 -9.73 2.39
CA ASN A 37 5.49 -8.98 2.38
C ASN A 37 4.77 -9.10 3.73
N TRP A 38 4.01 -8.06 4.08
CA TRP A 38 3.09 -8.07 5.21
C TRP A 38 1.62 -8.21 4.79
N SER A 39 0.78 -8.55 5.78
CA SER A 39 -0.66 -8.75 5.62
C SER A 39 -1.37 -7.43 5.25
N PRO A 40 -2.12 -7.40 4.13
CA PRO A 40 -2.96 -6.26 3.75
C PRO A 40 -3.89 -5.75 4.87
N GLN A 41 -4.34 -6.63 5.77
CA GLN A 41 -5.20 -6.21 6.89
C GLN A 41 -4.47 -5.28 7.88
N VAL A 42 -3.18 -5.53 8.14
CA VAL A 42 -2.36 -4.68 9.02
C VAL A 42 -2.22 -3.29 8.40
N VAL A 43 -1.89 -3.23 7.11
CA VAL A 43 -1.75 -2.00 6.34
C VAL A 43 -3.05 -1.20 6.35
N ARG A 44 -4.16 -1.86 6.06
CA ARG A 44 -5.48 -1.24 6.06
C ARG A 44 -5.83 -0.64 7.41
N ASN A 45 -5.54 -1.36 8.50
CA ASN A 45 -5.79 -0.87 9.85
C ASN A 45 -4.97 0.39 10.15
N LEU A 46 -3.70 0.43 9.76
CA LEU A 46 -2.84 1.61 9.92
C LEU A 46 -3.35 2.81 9.10
N ILE A 47 -3.64 2.60 7.81
CA ILE A 47 -4.12 3.65 6.91
C ILE A 47 -5.43 4.25 7.42
N LEU A 48 -6.40 3.42 7.79
CA LEU A 48 -7.70 3.90 8.27
C LEU A 48 -7.64 4.59 9.64
N ARG A 49 -6.61 4.30 10.46
CA ARG A 49 -6.42 4.93 11.77
C ARG A 49 -5.72 6.27 11.72
N TYR A 50 -4.71 6.39 10.88
CA TYR A 50 -3.73 7.49 10.95
C TYR A 50 -3.74 8.38 9.71
N SER A 51 -4.73 8.23 8.83
CA SER A 51 -4.90 9.10 7.66
C SER A 51 -6.36 9.25 7.27
N GLN A 52 -6.65 10.28 6.49
CA GLN A 52 -7.94 10.54 5.86
C GLN A 52 -7.88 10.24 4.35
N GLU A 53 -9.04 10.18 3.72
CA GLU A 53 -9.10 10.09 2.26
C GLU A 53 -8.41 11.30 1.63
N GLY A 54 -7.60 11.08 0.59
CA GLY A 54 -6.84 12.13 -0.11
C GLY A 54 -5.45 12.41 0.47
N ASP A 55 -5.16 11.96 1.69
CA ASP A 55 -3.83 12.09 2.31
C ASP A 55 -2.77 11.30 1.54
N THR A 56 -1.51 11.70 1.73
CA THR A 56 -0.33 11.05 1.12
C THR A 56 0.30 10.08 2.10
N ILE A 57 0.46 8.83 1.66
CA ILE A 57 1.21 7.79 2.39
C ILE A 57 2.52 7.51 1.65
N LEU A 58 3.64 7.60 2.37
CA LEU A 58 4.96 7.23 1.88
C LEU A 58 5.37 5.86 2.41
N ASP A 59 5.77 4.98 1.50
CA ASP A 59 6.43 3.72 1.80
C ASP A 59 7.82 3.69 1.16
N GLN A 60 8.87 3.80 1.98
CA GLN A 60 10.25 3.90 1.52
C GLN A 60 10.90 2.54 1.25
N MET A 61 10.15 1.44 1.47
CA MET A 61 10.59 0.06 1.23
C MET A 61 9.42 -0.73 0.64
N VAL A 62 8.84 -0.21 -0.44
CA VAL A 62 7.51 -0.60 -0.93
C VAL A 62 7.40 -2.08 -1.31
N GLY A 63 8.52 -2.71 -1.69
CA GLY A 63 8.61 -4.14 -1.93
C GLY A 63 7.57 -4.65 -2.93
N GLY A 64 6.67 -5.52 -2.43
CA GLY A 64 5.59 -6.10 -3.23
C GLY A 64 4.35 -5.22 -3.38
N GLY A 65 4.36 -3.97 -2.91
CA GLY A 65 3.30 -3.00 -3.21
C GLY A 65 2.07 -3.00 -2.30
N THR A 66 2.02 -3.83 -1.24
CA THR A 66 0.83 -3.95 -0.38
C THR A 66 0.34 -2.57 0.11
N THR A 67 1.24 -1.69 0.52
CA THR A 67 0.89 -0.34 1.00
C THR A 67 0.19 0.48 -0.06
N LEU A 68 0.73 0.52 -1.29
CA LEU A 68 0.13 1.30 -2.38
C LEU A 68 -1.17 0.70 -2.89
N ILE A 69 -1.32 -0.63 -2.87
CA ILE A 69 -2.58 -1.29 -3.20
C ILE A 69 -3.66 -0.85 -2.19
N GLU A 70 -3.38 -0.88 -0.89
CA GLU A 70 -4.36 -0.41 0.11
C GLU A 70 -4.62 1.10 0.00
N CYS A 71 -3.61 1.93 -0.29
CA CYS A 71 -3.83 3.35 -0.57
C CYS A 71 -4.80 3.54 -1.74
N LYS A 72 -4.63 2.75 -2.80
CA LYS A 72 -5.51 2.75 -3.97
C LYS A 72 -6.95 2.33 -3.63
N LEU A 73 -7.11 1.34 -2.77
CA LEU A 73 -8.42 0.82 -2.35
C LEU A 73 -9.13 1.66 -1.30
N THR A 74 -8.44 2.58 -0.64
CA THR A 74 -8.97 3.43 0.46
C THR A 74 -8.91 4.92 0.15
N GLY A 75 -8.58 5.29 -1.09
CA GLY A 75 -8.62 6.69 -1.55
C GLY A 75 -7.48 7.57 -1.06
N ARG A 76 -6.33 7.00 -0.66
CA ARG A 76 -5.11 7.76 -0.37
C ARG A 76 -4.27 7.93 -1.64
N LYS A 77 -3.46 8.98 -1.65
CA LYS A 77 -2.29 9.09 -2.53
C LYS A 77 -1.21 8.20 -1.95
N GLY A 78 -0.49 7.48 -2.82
CA GLY A 78 0.58 6.60 -2.38
C GLY A 78 1.87 6.90 -3.11
N VAL A 79 2.98 6.98 -2.37
CA VAL A 79 4.32 7.11 -2.93
C VAL A 79 5.16 5.94 -2.43
N GLY A 80 5.63 5.11 -3.35
CA GLY A 80 6.46 3.94 -3.05
C GLY A 80 7.87 4.11 -3.57
N ILE A 81 8.85 3.81 -2.73
CA ILE A 81 10.26 3.78 -3.09
C ILE A 81 10.84 2.43 -2.70
N ASP A 82 11.71 1.88 -3.52
CA ASP A 82 12.50 0.70 -3.20
C ASP A 82 13.85 0.79 -3.91
N ILE A 83 14.90 0.29 -3.27
CA ILE A 83 16.23 0.23 -3.88
C ILE A 83 16.28 -0.83 -5.00
N ASN A 84 15.41 -1.83 -4.93
CA ASN A 84 15.31 -2.89 -5.91
C ASN A 84 14.37 -2.49 -7.07
N PRO A 85 14.89 -2.25 -8.30
CA PRO A 85 14.04 -1.90 -9.43
C PRO A 85 13.02 -3.00 -9.80
N ASP A 86 13.30 -4.27 -9.49
CA ASP A 86 12.34 -5.34 -9.76
C ASP A 86 11.15 -5.31 -8.79
N ALA A 87 11.35 -4.85 -7.54
CA ALA A 87 10.25 -4.61 -6.61
C ALA A 87 9.32 -3.51 -7.13
N ILE A 88 9.88 -2.44 -7.72
CA ILE A 88 9.12 -1.37 -8.36
C ILE A 88 8.29 -1.89 -9.53
N LYS A 89 8.87 -2.71 -10.42
CA LYS A 89 8.12 -3.33 -11.53
C LYS A 89 6.95 -4.19 -11.02
N ILE A 90 7.20 -5.03 -10.02
CA ILE A 90 6.17 -5.88 -9.39
C ILE A 90 5.05 -5.03 -8.80
N THR A 91 5.42 -3.93 -8.11
CA THR A 91 4.44 -3.01 -7.52
C THR A 91 3.61 -2.33 -8.60
N GLN A 92 4.22 -1.82 -9.66
CA GLN A 92 3.51 -1.19 -10.79
C GLN A 92 2.55 -2.17 -11.48
N GLU A 93 2.97 -3.42 -11.71
CA GLU A 93 2.10 -4.48 -12.24
C GLU A 93 0.88 -4.70 -11.33
N ARG A 94 1.10 -4.80 -10.01
CA ARG A 94 0.00 -5.00 -9.04
C ARG A 94 -0.90 -3.79 -8.91
N LEU A 95 -0.43 -2.59 -9.23
CA LEU A 95 -1.26 -1.40 -9.26
C LEU A 95 -2.11 -1.29 -10.52
N ASN A 96 -1.89 -2.15 -11.53
CA ASN A 96 -2.62 -2.15 -12.79
C ASN A 96 -4.00 -2.83 -12.66
N PHE A 97 -4.92 -2.14 -11.98
CA PHE A 97 -6.32 -2.52 -11.87
C PHE A 97 -7.23 -1.29 -11.70
N ASP A 98 -8.49 -1.40 -12.10
CA ASP A 98 -9.47 -0.32 -11.93
C ASP A 98 -9.94 -0.22 -10.48
N CYS A 99 -10.08 0.99 -9.96
CA CYS A 99 -10.66 1.23 -8.64
C CYS A 99 -11.51 2.50 -8.65
N LEU A 100 -12.36 2.65 -7.63
CA LEU A 100 -13.24 3.83 -7.46
C LEU A 100 -12.48 5.16 -7.30
N TYR A 101 -11.23 5.08 -6.87
CA TYR A 101 -10.42 6.20 -6.41
C TYR A 101 -9.40 6.66 -7.46
N SER A 102 -9.40 7.94 -7.82
CA SER A 102 -8.57 8.52 -8.89
C SER A 102 -7.24 9.15 -8.43
N GLN A 103 -6.91 9.07 -7.14
CA GLN A 103 -5.70 9.67 -6.56
C GLN A 103 -4.40 9.08 -7.18
N SER A 104 -3.25 9.74 -7.01
CA SER A 104 -1.98 9.27 -7.61
C SER A 104 -1.38 8.10 -6.83
N ARG A 105 -0.67 7.23 -7.57
CA ARG A 105 0.14 6.12 -7.05
C ARG A 105 1.45 6.13 -7.80
N GLU A 106 2.47 6.68 -7.16
CA GLU A 106 3.77 6.92 -7.75
C GLU A 106 4.78 5.91 -7.19
N CYS A 107 5.68 5.43 -8.05
CA CYS A 107 6.69 4.45 -7.69
C CYS A 107 8.03 4.83 -8.30
N TYR A 108 9.08 4.85 -7.47
CA TYR A 108 10.43 5.23 -7.89
C TYR A 108 11.46 4.21 -7.39
N THR A 109 12.47 3.92 -8.21
CA THR A 109 13.67 3.24 -7.69
C THR A 109 14.53 4.26 -6.96
N GLY A 110 14.89 4.00 -5.71
CA GLY A 110 15.63 4.96 -4.88
C GLY A 110 16.11 4.38 -3.55
N ASP A 111 17.05 5.07 -2.92
CA ASP A 111 17.56 4.71 -1.59
C ASP A 111 16.74 5.43 -0.51
N ALA A 112 16.20 4.70 0.46
CA ALA A 112 15.42 5.28 1.57
C ALA A 112 16.21 6.32 2.39
N ARG A 113 17.55 6.28 2.34
CA ARG A 113 18.42 7.26 3.00
C ARG A 113 18.51 8.59 2.25
N ASN A 114 18.07 8.64 0.99
CA ASN A 114 18.13 9.82 0.14
C ASN A 114 16.86 9.96 -0.71
N LEU A 115 15.90 10.74 -0.22
CA LEU A 115 14.59 10.92 -0.83
C LEU A 115 14.52 12.16 -1.73
N GLU A 116 15.44 12.31 -2.69
CA GLU A 116 15.53 13.52 -3.55
C GLU A 116 14.24 13.82 -4.33
N THR A 117 13.42 12.80 -4.58
CA THR A 117 12.13 12.92 -5.29
C THR A 117 11.01 13.44 -4.39
N ILE A 118 11.21 13.49 -3.07
CA ILE A 118 10.23 13.93 -2.09
C ILE A 118 10.65 15.29 -1.55
N LYS A 119 9.75 16.27 -1.64
CA LYS A 119 10.01 17.61 -1.13
C LYS A 119 10.10 17.60 0.41
N ASP A 120 11.06 18.32 0.97
CA ASP A 120 11.18 18.51 2.42
C ASP A 120 9.87 19.01 3.04
N ASN A 121 9.53 18.47 4.22
CA ASN A 121 8.32 18.83 4.99
C ASN A 121 7.00 18.66 4.21
N SER A 122 6.97 17.81 3.17
CA SER A 122 5.75 17.56 2.38
C SER A 122 4.91 16.39 2.91
N ILE A 123 5.44 15.61 3.86
CA ILE A 123 4.79 14.44 4.46
C ILE A 123 4.98 14.53 5.97
N ASP A 124 3.88 14.40 6.70
CA ASP A 124 3.84 14.42 8.17
C ASP A 124 4.12 13.02 8.74
N LEU A 125 4.60 12.94 9.98
CA LEU A 125 4.94 11.70 10.70
C LEU A 125 3.84 11.26 11.67
#